data_AF-A0A3B9H728-F1
#
_entry.id   AF-A0A3B9H728-F1
#
_cell.length_a   1.000
_cell.length_b   1.000
_cell.length_c   1.000
_cell.angle_alpha   90.00
_cell.angle_beta   90.00
_cell.angle_gamma   90.00
#
_symmetry.space_group_name_H-M   'P 1'
#
loop_
_entity.id
_entity.type
_entity.pdbx_description
1 polymer ?
#
loop_
_entity_poly.entity_id
_entity_poly.type
_entity_poly.pdbx_seq_one_letter_code
_entity_poly.pdbx_strand_id
1 'polypeptide(L)'
;KKFQEIIEFRLSGEKRNLMDPSGTKVMNMLNTQYFYAPDNPQTPQDESQMGANPFAFGNAWLVQDLHKVVNADEEILAINDVDVSTTAIIQEKYLSKVPDFKYDSSGTITQEVLDYKPNHLIYKFSANADQFVVFSEIYYADGWNAYIDDQPAEHVAVNYILRGLHVPAGEHTIEFKFEPNKAATLSAVASIGGWLLILVLVGGAFSLYRDVKNPKQLNDNS
;
A
#
# COMPACT_ATOMS: atom_id res chain seq x y z
N LYS A 1 -1.53 15.01 -6.34
CA LYS A 1 -0.60 16.07 -5.90
C LYS A 1 0.84 15.57 -5.82
N LYS A 2 1.17 14.61 -4.92
CA LYS A 2 2.51 14.00 -4.81
C LYS A 2 3.12 13.46 -6.12
N PHE A 3 2.32 12.80 -6.96
CA PHE A 3 2.80 12.33 -8.27
C PHE A 3 3.20 13.48 -9.21
N GLN A 4 2.49 14.61 -9.18
CA GLN A 4 2.89 15.78 -9.99
C GLN A 4 4.13 16.44 -9.39
N GLU A 5 4.24 16.51 -8.06
CA GLU A 5 5.42 17.05 -7.37
C GLU A 5 6.69 16.23 -7.67
N ILE A 6 6.62 14.89 -7.67
CA ILE A 6 7.78 14.06 -8.04
C ILE A 6 8.15 14.24 -9.52
N ILE A 7 7.15 14.43 -10.39
CA ILE A 7 7.38 14.70 -11.81
C ILE A 7 8.08 16.04 -12.01
N GLU A 8 7.54 17.11 -11.41
CA GLU A 8 8.03 18.48 -11.55
C GLU A 8 9.38 18.68 -10.86
N PHE A 9 9.54 18.19 -9.64
CA PHE A 9 10.73 18.45 -8.83
C PHE A 9 11.90 17.52 -9.19
N ARG A 10 11.61 16.30 -9.67
CA ARG A 10 12.65 15.27 -9.85
C ARG A 10 12.73 14.75 -11.28
N LEU A 11 11.63 14.26 -11.85
CA LEU A 11 11.68 13.68 -13.19
C LEU A 11 12.01 14.72 -14.26
N SER A 12 11.69 16.00 -14.05
CA SER A 12 12.15 17.07 -14.94
C SER A 12 13.67 17.23 -14.97
N GLY A 13 14.35 17.01 -13.83
CA GLY A 13 15.81 17.00 -13.70
C GLY A 13 16.44 15.72 -14.24
N GLU A 14 15.88 14.56 -13.91
CA GLU A 14 16.33 13.25 -14.41
C GLU A 14 16.13 13.12 -15.94
N LYS A 15 15.08 13.73 -16.50
CA LYS A 15 14.86 13.81 -17.96
C LYS A 15 16.02 14.47 -18.72
N ARG A 16 16.82 15.31 -18.06
CA ARG A 16 18.01 15.92 -18.67
C ARG A 16 19.20 14.97 -18.72
N ASN A 17 19.16 13.90 -17.92
CA ASN A 17 20.19 12.87 -17.78
C ASN A 17 19.72 11.49 -18.28
N LEU A 18 18.75 11.41 -19.19
CA LEU A 18 18.27 10.12 -19.76
C LEU A 18 19.37 9.33 -20.50
N MET A 19 20.52 9.96 -20.79
CA MET A 19 21.71 9.31 -21.34
C MET A 19 22.52 8.52 -20.29
N ASP A 20 22.27 8.74 -19.00
CA ASP A 20 22.83 7.95 -17.88
C ASP A 20 21.72 7.44 -16.95
N PRO A 21 21.12 6.27 -17.28
CA PRO A 21 20.07 5.64 -16.49
C PRO A 21 20.48 5.27 -15.04
N SER A 22 21.78 5.26 -14.71
CA SER A 22 22.23 5.04 -13.34
C SER A 22 21.90 6.22 -12.42
N GLY A 23 21.75 7.42 -12.99
CA GLY A 23 21.35 8.63 -12.29
C GLY A 23 19.83 8.83 -12.15
N THR A 24 19.00 7.99 -12.77
CA THR A 24 17.54 8.13 -12.79
C THR A 24 16.87 7.30 -11.69
N LYS A 25 17.24 7.56 -10.42
CA LYS A 25 16.76 6.80 -9.26
C LYS A 25 15.24 6.75 -9.18
N VAL A 26 14.55 7.88 -9.42
CA VAL A 26 13.08 7.95 -9.37
C VAL A 26 12.48 7.06 -10.45
N MET A 27 13.06 7.08 -11.65
CA MET A 27 12.57 6.26 -12.75
C MET A 27 12.80 4.75 -12.52
N ASN A 28 13.92 4.40 -11.91
CA ASN A 28 14.31 3.02 -11.59
C ASN A 28 13.36 2.41 -10.54
N MET A 29 13.04 3.16 -9.49
CA MET A 29 12.08 2.73 -8.45
C MET A 29 10.63 2.72 -8.92
N LEU A 30 10.29 3.44 -10.00
CA LEU A 30 9.01 3.36 -10.69
C LEU A 30 8.94 2.23 -11.72
N ASN A 31 9.94 1.36 -11.74
CA ASN A 31 10.05 0.24 -12.66
C ASN A 31 9.93 0.62 -14.15
N THR A 32 10.43 1.80 -14.55
CA THR A 32 10.38 2.20 -15.96
C THR A 32 11.31 1.32 -16.77
N GLN A 33 10.74 0.53 -17.68
CA GLN A 33 11.49 -0.45 -18.48
C GLN A 33 12.19 0.16 -19.71
N TYR A 34 11.67 1.26 -20.25
CA TYR A 34 12.16 1.85 -21.49
C TYR A 34 12.18 3.38 -21.41
N PHE A 35 13.23 3.96 -21.98
CA PHE A 35 13.35 5.39 -22.22
C PHE A 35 13.21 5.69 -23.70
N TYR A 36 12.55 6.80 -24.01
CA TYR A 36 12.48 7.33 -25.36
C TYR A 36 13.26 8.66 -25.40
N ALA A 37 14.38 8.68 -26.12
CA ALA A 37 15.28 9.83 -26.22
C ALA A 37 15.66 10.08 -27.69
N PRO A 38 14.81 10.79 -28.45
CA PRO A 38 15.09 11.09 -29.85
C PRO A 38 16.20 12.15 -29.96
N ASP A 39 17.17 11.94 -30.85
CA ASP A 39 18.23 12.93 -31.16
C ASP A 39 17.67 14.23 -31.75
N ASN A 40 16.49 14.18 -32.37
CA ASN A 40 15.76 15.33 -32.88
C ASN A 40 14.27 15.23 -32.47
N PRO A 41 13.72 16.22 -31.76
CA PRO A 41 12.30 16.24 -31.34
C PRO A 41 11.27 16.18 -32.47
N GLN A 42 11.68 16.46 -33.71
CA GLN A 42 10.81 16.40 -34.90
C GLN A 42 10.81 15.04 -35.59
N THR A 43 11.69 14.12 -35.17
CA THR A 43 11.71 12.76 -35.69
C THR A 43 10.43 12.04 -35.28
N PRO A 44 9.73 11.36 -36.20
CA PRO A 44 8.61 10.50 -35.83
C PRO A 44 9.03 9.52 -34.75
N GLN A 45 8.12 9.23 -33.81
CA GLN A 45 8.34 8.20 -32.80
C GLN A 45 8.63 6.86 -33.47
N ASP A 46 9.89 6.44 -33.36
CA ASP A 46 10.41 5.18 -33.86
C ASP A 46 10.87 4.35 -32.65
N GLU A 47 10.40 3.11 -32.58
CA GLU A 47 10.76 2.14 -31.54
C GLU A 47 12.28 1.85 -31.54
N SER A 48 12.98 2.07 -32.66
CA SER A 48 14.44 1.93 -32.74
C SER A 48 15.22 2.91 -31.84
N GLN A 49 14.55 3.95 -31.35
CA GLN A 49 15.10 4.96 -30.43
C GLN A 49 14.71 4.71 -28.96
N MET A 50 14.15 3.53 -28.67
CA MET A 50 13.86 3.10 -27.30
C MET A 50 15.08 2.40 -26.70
N GLY A 51 15.63 2.98 -25.63
CA GLY A 51 16.66 2.35 -24.82
C GLY A 51 16.01 1.56 -23.67
N ALA A 52 16.40 0.31 -23.47
CA ALA A 52 15.99 -0.44 -22.29
C ALA A 52 16.64 0.16 -21.02
N ASN A 53 15.94 0.14 -19.90
CA ASN A 53 16.46 0.53 -18.60
C ASN A 53 16.95 -0.71 -17.83
N PRO A 54 18.25 -1.01 -17.82
CA PRO A 54 18.78 -2.17 -17.08
C PRO A 54 18.78 -1.96 -15.56
N PHE A 55 18.50 -0.75 -15.08
CA PHE A 55 18.53 -0.40 -13.65
C PHE A 55 17.14 -0.36 -13.01
N ALA A 56 16.08 -0.74 -13.73
CA ALA A 56 14.75 -0.84 -13.14
C ALA A 56 14.75 -1.86 -11.99
N PHE A 57 14.16 -1.49 -10.84
CA PHE A 57 14.18 -2.35 -9.65
C PHE A 57 13.19 -3.52 -9.71
N GLY A 58 12.41 -3.64 -10.79
CA GLY A 58 11.34 -4.60 -10.91
C GLY A 58 10.04 -4.09 -10.28
N ASN A 59 9.01 -4.94 -10.28
CA ASN A 59 7.70 -4.57 -9.74
C ASN A 59 7.67 -4.52 -8.21
N ALA A 60 8.62 -5.18 -7.55
CA ALA A 60 8.85 -5.13 -6.12
C ALA A 60 10.30 -5.55 -5.81
N TRP A 61 10.85 -5.05 -4.70
CA TRP A 61 12.19 -5.42 -4.21
C TRP A 61 12.24 -5.42 -2.68
N LEU A 62 13.25 -6.10 -2.13
CA LEU A 62 13.48 -6.19 -0.69
C LEU A 62 14.50 -5.14 -0.27
N VAL A 63 14.29 -4.53 0.91
CA VAL A 63 15.22 -3.57 1.52
C VAL A 63 15.73 -4.10 2.86
N GLN A 64 16.93 -3.67 3.24
CA GLN A 64 17.60 -4.04 4.49
C GLN A 64 17.38 -3.01 5.61
N ASP A 65 17.03 -1.76 5.27
CA ASP A 65 16.91 -0.68 6.25
C ASP A 65 15.74 0.27 5.94
N LEU A 66 15.29 0.98 6.98
CA LEU A 66 14.25 1.99 6.94
C LEU A 66 14.83 3.34 7.36
N HIS A 67 15.03 4.23 6.38
CA HIS A 67 15.46 5.61 6.63
C HIS A 67 14.28 6.47 7.08
N LYS A 68 14.26 6.84 8.36
CA LYS A 68 13.15 7.55 9.00
C LYS A 68 13.29 9.06 8.76
N VAL A 69 12.21 9.69 8.32
CA VAL A 69 12.14 11.14 8.06
C VAL A 69 10.90 11.75 8.71
N VAL A 70 10.96 13.03 9.07
CA VAL A 70 9.87 13.67 9.83
C VAL A 70 8.65 13.93 8.95
N ASN A 71 8.87 14.34 7.70
CA ASN A 71 7.82 14.84 6.81
C ASN A 71 8.10 14.52 5.33
N ALA A 72 7.15 14.92 4.48
CA ALA A 72 7.21 14.65 3.04
C ALA A 72 8.32 15.42 2.31
N ASP A 73 8.70 16.62 2.78
CA ASP A 73 9.75 17.43 2.17
C ASP A 73 11.13 16.79 2.41
N GLU A 74 11.38 16.30 3.63
CA GLU A 74 12.58 15.51 3.93
C GLU A 74 12.60 14.19 3.15
N GLU A 75 11.45 13.51 3.01
CA GLU A 75 11.35 12.26 2.28
C GLU A 75 11.76 12.40 0.81
N ILE A 76 11.25 13.41 0.10
CA ILE A 76 11.59 13.61 -1.32
C ILE A 76 13.04 14.05 -1.52
N LEU A 77 13.61 14.80 -0.57
CA LEU A 77 15.01 15.22 -0.62
C LEU A 77 15.96 14.03 -0.39
N ALA A 78 15.65 13.17 0.59
CA ALA A 78 16.46 12.01 0.97
C ALA A 78 16.64 10.98 -0.15
N ILE A 79 15.73 10.93 -1.15
CA ILE A 79 15.86 10.05 -2.33
C ILE A 79 17.20 10.26 -3.07
N ASN A 80 17.79 11.45 -3.01
CA ASN A 80 19.11 11.72 -3.61
C ASN A 80 20.24 10.99 -2.91
N ASP A 81 20.21 11.04 -1.59
CA ASP A 81 21.36 10.73 -0.75
C ASP A 81 21.32 9.27 -0.29
N VAL A 82 20.11 8.70 -0.21
CA VAL A 82 19.87 7.31 0.17
C VAL A 82 19.93 6.40 -1.07
N ASP A 83 20.48 5.22 -0.88
CA ASP A 83 20.35 4.12 -1.84
C ASP A 83 18.98 3.45 -1.67
N VAL A 84 18.02 3.89 -2.49
CA VAL A 84 16.63 3.41 -2.46
C VAL A 84 16.46 1.97 -2.94
N SER A 85 17.51 1.36 -3.51
CA SER A 85 17.50 -0.07 -3.89
C SER A 85 17.68 -0.99 -2.68
N THR A 86 18.29 -0.49 -1.60
CA THR A 86 18.57 -1.25 -0.37
C THR A 86 17.91 -0.65 0.86
N THR A 87 17.44 0.60 0.82
CA THR A 87 16.86 1.31 1.97
C THR A 87 15.55 1.98 1.58
N ALA A 88 14.46 1.70 2.30
CA ALA A 88 13.21 2.42 2.10
C ALA A 88 13.15 3.67 2.98
N ILE A 89 12.78 4.81 2.42
CA ILE A 89 12.56 6.05 3.16
C ILE A 89 11.11 6.07 3.64
N ILE A 90 10.89 6.30 4.94
CA ILE A 90 9.57 6.22 5.56
C ILE A 90 9.33 7.40 6.50
N GLN A 91 8.15 8.01 6.43
CA GLN A 91 7.75 9.09 7.33
C GLN A 91 7.43 8.55 8.74
N GLU A 92 7.78 9.31 9.78
CA GLU A 92 7.54 8.92 11.19
C GLU A 92 6.10 8.52 11.48
N LYS A 93 5.12 9.18 10.85
CA LYS A 93 3.68 8.87 11.02
C LYS A 93 3.29 7.43 10.62
N TYR A 94 4.10 6.77 9.80
CA TYR A 94 3.87 5.39 9.38
C TYR A 94 4.60 4.36 10.25
N LEU A 95 5.55 4.78 11.10
CA LEU A 95 6.36 3.85 11.91
C LEU A 95 5.54 3.04 12.91
N SER A 96 4.42 3.59 13.40
CA SER A 96 3.51 2.85 14.28
C SER A 96 2.86 1.62 13.64
N LYS A 97 2.89 1.55 12.29
CA LYS A 97 2.28 0.48 11.48
C LYS A 97 3.31 -0.55 11.01
N VAL A 98 4.59 -0.31 11.27
CA VAL A 98 5.69 -1.15 10.81
C VAL A 98 6.41 -1.69 12.05
N PRO A 99 6.51 -3.02 12.21
CA PRO A 99 7.29 -3.62 13.28
C PRO A 99 8.76 -3.17 13.23
N ASP A 100 9.36 -2.94 14.40
CA ASP A 100 10.81 -2.71 14.50
C ASP A 100 11.53 -4.04 14.35
N PHE A 101 12.00 -4.33 13.14
CA PHE A 101 12.64 -5.58 12.75
C PHE A 101 13.91 -5.30 11.98
N LYS A 102 14.87 -6.22 12.10
CA LYS A 102 16.06 -6.22 11.27
C LYS A 102 15.78 -7.01 9.99
N TYR A 103 15.75 -6.32 8.87
CA TYR A 103 15.61 -6.91 7.55
C TYR A 103 17.00 -7.23 6.99
N ASP A 104 17.13 -8.38 6.33
CA ASP A 104 18.40 -8.79 5.71
C ASP A 104 18.35 -8.76 4.18
N SER A 105 17.21 -8.38 3.60
CA SER A 105 16.95 -8.40 2.15
C SER A 105 17.17 -9.78 1.50
N SER A 106 17.26 -10.84 2.29
CA SER A 106 17.51 -12.20 1.83
C SER A 106 16.17 -12.90 1.56
N GLY A 107 15.76 -12.85 0.30
CA GLY A 107 14.52 -13.45 -0.14
C GLY A 107 14.27 -13.21 -1.61
N THR A 108 13.11 -13.66 -2.06
CA THR A 108 12.64 -13.42 -3.43
C THR A 108 11.22 -12.86 -3.39
N ILE A 109 10.95 -11.94 -4.30
CA ILE A 109 9.64 -11.37 -4.54
C ILE A 109 9.43 -11.28 -6.05
N THR A 110 8.36 -11.91 -6.55
CA THR A 110 8.06 -11.94 -7.99
C THR A 110 6.60 -11.59 -8.20
N GLN A 111 6.30 -10.67 -9.11
CA GLN A 111 4.91 -10.40 -9.49
C GLN A 111 4.39 -11.50 -10.40
N GLU A 112 3.23 -12.05 -10.09
CA GLU A 112 2.49 -12.94 -10.98
C GLU A 112 1.66 -12.13 -11.95
N VAL A 113 1.86 -12.37 -13.24
CA VAL A 113 1.02 -11.80 -14.30
C VAL A 113 -0.15 -12.76 -14.52
N LEU A 114 -1.15 -12.69 -13.66
CA LEU A 114 -2.45 -13.32 -13.92
C LEU A 114 -3.28 -12.35 -14.73
N ASP A 115 -3.68 -12.76 -15.94
CA ASP A 115 -4.68 -12.17 -16.83
C ASP A 115 -5.01 -10.69 -16.50
N TYR A 116 -4.34 -9.76 -17.17
CA TYR A 116 -4.18 -8.34 -16.81
C TYR A 116 -5.44 -7.71 -16.16
N LYS A 117 -5.50 -7.75 -14.82
CA LYS A 117 -6.53 -7.10 -14.01
C LYS A 117 -5.93 -5.88 -13.33
N PRO A 118 -6.17 -4.66 -13.83
CA PRO A 118 -5.58 -3.45 -13.25
C PRO A 118 -5.93 -3.20 -11.77
N ASN A 119 -6.96 -3.87 -11.27
CA ASN A 119 -7.50 -3.75 -9.91
C ASN A 119 -7.03 -4.87 -8.96
N HIS A 120 -6.14 -5.76 -9.40
CA HIS A 120 -5.65 -6.89 -8.58
C HIS A 120 -4.21 -7.21 -8.94
N LEU A 121 -3.30 -7.00 -7.99
CA LEU A 121 -1.89 -7.31 -8.12
C LEU A 121 -1.55 -8.49 -7.21
N ILE A 122 -0.77 -9.44 -7.70
CA ILE A 122 -0.38 -10.66 -6.97
C ILE A 122 1.13 -10.79 -7.03
N TYR A 123 1.74 -11.09 -5.90
CA TYR A 123 3.16 -11.34 -5.76
C TYR A 123 3.41 -12.62 -4.97
N LYS A 124 4.43 -13.38 -5.38
CA LYS A 124 4.95 -14.53 -4.64
C LYS A 124 6.19 -14.12 -3.90
N PHE A 125 6.19 -14.37 -2.60
CA PHE A 125 7.25 -14.05 -1.67
C PHE A 125 7.83 -15.33 -1.06
N SER A 126 9.15 -15.38 -0.90
CA SER A 126 9.83 -16.45 -0.15
C SER A 126 11.07 -15.88 0.54
N ALA A 127 11.14 -16.02 1.86
CA ALA A 127 12.30 -15.61 2.66
C ALA A 127 12.46 -16.45 3.93
N ASN A 128 13.69 -16.54 4.45
CA ASN A 128 13.98 -17.23 5.72
C ASN A 128 13.93 -16.32 6.95
N ALA A 129 13.80 -15.01 6.73
CA ALA A 129 13.69 -13.97 7.75
C ALA A 129 12.63 -12.97 7.30
N ASP A 130 12.07 -12.23 8.26
CA ASP A 130 11.14 -11.15 7.99
C ASP A 130 11.78 -10.12 7.06
N GLN A 131 11.01 -9.63 6.10
CA GLN A 131 11.47 -8.68 5.09
C GLN A 131 10.58 -7.44 5.07
N PHE A 132 11.17 -6.34 4.62
CA PHE A 132 10.42 -5.18 4.19
C PHE A 132 10.46 -5.12 2.66
N VAL A 133 9.27 -5.15 2.06
CA VAL A 133 9.10 -5.17 0.60
C VAL A 133 8.62 -3.80 0.15
N VAL A 134 9.31 -3.23 -0.83
CA VAL A 134 8.86 -2.04 -1.56
C VAL A 134 8.25 -2.49 -2.88
N PHE A 135 7.08 -1.95 -3.21
CA PHE A 135 6.39 -2.22 -4.47
C PHE A 135 6.43 -0.97 -5.34
N SER A 136 6.71 -1.15 -6.63
CA SER A 136 6.75 -0.09 -7.66
C SER A 136 5.34 0.40 -8.04
N GLU A 137 4.47 0.51 -7.04
CA GLU A 137 3.05 0.83 -7.16
C GLU A 137 2.74 2.09 -6.36
N ILE A 138 1.95 2.99 -6.95
CA ILE A 138 1.61 4.24 -6.29
C ILE A 138 0.76 3.96 -5.05
N TYR A 139 1.20 4.47 -3.91
CA TYR A 139 0.47 4.46 -2.66
C TYR A 139 -0.77 5.35 -2.77
N TYR A 140 -1.93 4.75 -2.56
CA TYR A 140 -3.20 5.43 -2.50
C TYR A 140 -3.98 4.89 -1.30
N ALA A 141 -4.15 5.72 -0.28
CA ALA A 141 -4.77 5.31 0.98
C ALA A 141 -6.24 4.88 0.82
N ASP A 142 -6.93 5.39 -0.21
CA ASP A 142 -8.36 5.19 -0.39
C ASP A 142 -8.65 4.07 -1.39
N GLY A 143 -8.83 2.84 -0.89
CA GLY A 143 -9.41 1.76 -1.67
C GLY A 143 -8.44 0.68 -2.16
N TRP A 144 -7.12 0.85 -2.04
CA TRP A 144 -6.22 -0.30 -2.18
C TRP A 144 -6.01 -0.97 -0.82
N ASN A 145 -6.24 -2.27 -0.74
CA ASN A 145 -5.99 -3.08 0.46
C ASN A 145 -4.94 -4.13 0.16
N ALA A 146 -4.06 -4.41 1.13
CA ALA A 146 -3.04 -5.45 1.05
C ALA A 146 -3.45 -6.68 1.84
N TYR A 147 -3.06 -7.85 1.35
CA TYR A 147 -3.30 -9.14 1.99
C TYR A 147 -2.03 -9.98 1.93
N ILE A 148 -1.75 -10.74 3.00
CA ILE A 148 -0.74 -11.79 3.05
C ILE A 148 -1.50 -13.09 3.35
N ASP A 149 -1.48 -14.03 2.41
CA ASP A 149 -2.23 -15.30 2.50
C ASP A 149 -3.72 -15.09 2.85
N ASP A 150 -4.37 -14.23 2.08
CA ASP A 150 -5.76 -13.80 2.24
C ASP A 150 -6.09 -13.05 3.56
N GLN A 151 -5.11 -12.85 4.46
CA GLN A 151 -5.29 -12.09 5.69
C GLN A 151 -4.97 -10.61 5.46
N PRO A 152 -5.80 -9.67 5.97
CA PRO A 152 -5.52 -8.23 5.85
C PRO A 152 -4.15 -7.86 6.42
N ALA A 153 -3.37 -7.11 5.65
CA ALA A 153 -2.07 -6.61 6.04
C ALA A 153 -2.00 -5.09 5.87
N GLU A 154 -1.33 -4.41 6.79
CA GLU A 154 -1.19 -2.95 6.75
C GLU A 154 0.02 -2.56 5.91
N HIS A 155 -0.22 -1.80 4.84
CA HIS A 155 0.83 -1.24 3.99
C HIS A 155 0.95 0.27 4.19
N VAL A 156 2.13 0.80 3.93
CA VAL A 156 2.49 2.20 4.20
C VAL A 156 3.04 2.89 2.95
N ALA A 157 3.10 4.22 2.99
CA ALA A 157 3.79 4.98 1.95
C ALA A 157 5.29 5.02 2.28
N VAL A 158 6.11 4.72 1.28
CA VAL A 158 7.58 4.81 1.34
C VAL A 158 8.12 5.44 0.06
N ASN A 159 9.36 5.91 0.08
CA ASN A 159 10.02 6.52 -1.08
C ASN A 159 9.11 7.57 -1.76
N TYR A 160 8.45 8.39 -0.93
CA TYR A 160 7.50 9.45 -1.25
C TYR A 160 6.12 8.99 -1.75
N ILE A 161 6.08 8.06 -2.69
CA ILE A 161 4.87 7.67 -3.44
C ILE A 161 4.65 6.16 -3.55
N LEU A 162 5.58 5.31 -3.11
CA LEU A 162 5.50 3.87 -3.30
C LEU A 162 4.86 3.17 -2.10
N ARG A 163 4.48 1.90 -2.28
CA ARG A 163 3.94 1.06 -1.20
C ARG A 163 5.06 0.29 -0.52
N GLY A 164 5.02 0.24 0.80
CA GLY A 164 5.88 -0.61 1.63
C GLY A 164 5.04 -1.56 2.48
N LEU A 165 5.52 -2.79 2.65
CA LEU A 165 4.88 -3.82 3.48
C LEU A 165 5.94 -4.62 4.25
N HIS A 166 5.71 -4.79 5.55
CA HIS A 166 6.42 -5.81 6.32
C HIS A 166 5.82 -7.17 6.01
N VAL A 167 6.66 -8.16 5.69
CA VAL A 167 6.26 -9.53 5.36
C VAL A 167 7.04 -10.50 6.24
N PRO A 168 6.38 -11.35 7.04
CA PRO A 168 7.04 -12.34 7.88
C PRO A 168 7.87 -13.35 7.08
N ALA A 169 8.81 -14.01 7.74
CA ALA A 169 9.54 -15.14 7.16
C ALA A 169 8.59 -16.28 6.73
N GLY A 170 8.87 -16.88 5.58
CA GLY A 170 8.09 -17.97 5.02
C GLY A 170 7.85 -17.81 3.52
N GLU A 171 6.96 -18.66 3.00
CA GLU A 171 6.41 -18.53 1.65
C GLU A 171 5.02 -17.91 1.74
N HIS A 172 4.81 -16.81 1.03
CA HIS A 172 3.58 -16.04 1.12
C HIS A 172 3.07 -15.62 -0.26
N THR A 173 1.76 -15.54 -0.39
CA THR A 173 1.12 -14.83 -1.50
C THR A 173 0.68 -13.46 -1.00
N ILE A 174 1.22 -12.42 -1.62
CA ILE A 174 0.88 -11.03 -1.31
C ILE A 174 -0.06 -10.52 -2.38
N GLU A 175 -1.19 -9.96 -1.98
CA GLU A 175 -2.17 -9.43 -2.91
C GLU A 175 -2.52 -7.98 -2.59
N PHE A 176 -2.55 -7.13 -3.61
CA PHE A 176 -3.20 -5.83 -3.53
C PHE A 176 -4.51 -5.89 -4.31
N LYS A 177 -5.62 -5.50 -3.67
CA LYS A 177 -6.95 -5.48 -4.29
C LYS A 177 -7.53 -4.06 -4.19
N PHE A 178 -8.04 -3.52 -5.30
CA PHE A 178 -8.75 -2.25 -5.32
C PHE A 178 -10.23 -2.46 -4.97
N GLU A 179 -10.61 -2.07 -3.76
CA GLU A 179 -11.90 -2.29 -3.12
C GLU A 179 -12.42 -0.99 -2.47
N PRO A 180 -12.85 0.00 -3.27
CA PRO A 180 -13.21 1.35 -2.80
C PRO A 180 -14.39 1.38 -1.80
N ASN A 181 -15.17 0.30 -1.68
CA ASN A 181 -16.39 0.26 -0.88
C ASN A 181 -16.28 -0.53 0.44
N LYS A 182 -15.14 -1.14 0.78
CA LYS A 182 -15.05 -2.01 1.98
C LYS A 182 -15.32 -1.27 3.31
N ALA A 183 -14.89 -0.02 3.43
CA ALA A 183 -15.18 0.81 4.61
C ALA A 183 -16.69 1.10 4.77
N ALA A 184 -17.41 1.27 3.67
CA ALA A 184 -18.86 1.50 3.69
C ALA A 184 -19.63 0.23 4.11
N THR A 185 -19.19 -0.95 3.68
CA THR A 185 -19.83 -2.22 4.04
C THR A 185 -19.70 -2.54 5.53
N LEU A 186 -18.55 -2.26 6.15
CA LEU A 186 -18.36 -2.48 7.59
C LEU A 186 -19.24 -1.53 8.44
N SER A 187 -19.37 -0.26 8.00
CA SER A 187 -20.27 0.73 8.63
C SER A 187 -21.74 0.30 8.59
N ALA A 188 -22.18 -0.33 7.49
CA ALA A 188 -23.55 -0.83 7.37
C ALA A 188 -23.87 -1.96 8.35
N VAL A 189 -22.93 -2.91 8.55
CA VAL A 189 -23.11 -4.03 9.52
C VAL A 189 -23.13 -3.51 10.96
N ALA A 190 -22.24 -2.57 11.31
CA ALA A 190 -22.23 -1.95 12.64
C ALA A 190 -23.54 -1.18 12.93
N SER A 191 -24.12 -0.53 11.91
CA SER A 191 -25.39 0.19 12.03
C SER A 191 -26.55 -0.74 12.36
N ILE A 192 -26.62 -1.93 11.74
CA ILE A 192 -27.68 -2.92 12.03
C ILE A 192 -27.59 -3.42 13.47
N GLY A 193 -26.37 -3.66 13.98
CA GLY A 193 -26.16 -4.03 15.39
C GLY A 193 -26.65 -2.97 16.37
N GLY A 194 -26.41 -1.68 16.06
CA GLY A 194 -26.92 -0.56 16.85
C GLY A 194 -28.46 -0.50 16.88
N TRP A 195 -29.12 -0.68 15.73
CA TRP A 195 -30.59 -0.70 15.67
C TRP A 195 -31.20 -1.88 16.44
N LEU A 196 -30.58 -3.06 16.37
CA LEU A 196 -31.01 -4.23 17.15
C LEU A 196 -30.88 -3.98 18.66
N LEU A 197 -29.78 -3.37 19.11
CA LEU A 197 -29.59 -3.01 20.52
C LEU A 197 -30.68 -2.04 20.99
N ILE A 198 -30.99 -1.00 20.19
CA ILE A 198 -32.05 -0.03 20.49
C ILE A 198 -33.41 -0.74 20.59
N LEU A 199 -33.74 -1.65 19.66
CA LEU A 199 -34.99 -2.41 19.69
C LEU A 199 -35.11 -3.28 20.95
N VAL A 200 -34.03 -3.93 21.39
CA VAL A 200 -34.00 -4.72 22.63
C VAL A 200 -34.23 -3.82 23.85
N LEU A 201 -33.58 -2.65 23.91
CA LEU A 201 -33.75 -1.70 25.01
C LEU A 201 -35.18 -1.13 25.07
N VAL A 202 -35.76 -0.76 23.93
CA VAL A 202 -37.14 -0.26 23.84
C VAL A 202 -38.15 -1.36 24.17
N GLY A 203 -37.95 -2.57 23.65
CA GLY A 203 -38.80 -3.73 23.96
C GLY A 203 -38.76 -4.11 25.44
N GLY A 204 -37.57 -4.10 26.05
CA GLY A 204 -37.37 -4.33 27.48
C GLY A 204 -38.04 -3.25 28.34
N ALA A 205 -37.84 -1.98 28.00
CA ALA A 205 -38.49 -0.86 28.69
C ALA A 205 -40.02 -0.91 28.58
N PHE A 206 -40.55 -1.29 27.41
CA PHE A 206 -41.98 -1.46 27.20
C PHE A 206 -42.57 -2.63 27.99
N SER A 207 -41.88 -3.78 28.06
CA SER A 207 -42.32 -4.92 28.87
C SER A 207 -42.38 -4.54 30.35
N LEU A 208 -41.34 -3.87 30.87
CA LEU A 208 -41.30 -3.39 32.24
C LEU A 208 -42.42 -2.37 32.52
N TYR A 209 -42.66 -1.42 31.60
CA TYR A 209 -43.75 -0.47 31.72
C TYR A 209 -45.13 -1.16 31.76
N ARG A 210 -45.34 -2.18 30.92
CA ARG A 210 -46.58 -2.95 30.89
C ARG A 210 -46.79 -3.76 32.16
N ASP A 211 -45.74 -4.39 32.68
CA ASP A 211 -45.82 -5.23 33.89
C ASP A 211 -46.09 -4.39 35.14
N VAL A 212 -45.56 -3.16 35.21
CA VAL A 212 -45.89 -2.20 36.28
C VAL A 212 -47.33 -1.69 36.18
N LYS A 213 -47.84 -1.47 34.96
CA LYS A 213 -49.19 -0.92 34.75
C LYS A 213 -50.30 -1.96 34.86
N ASN A 214 -50.02 -3.22 34.52
CA ASN A 214 -50.95 -4.34 34.59
C ASN A 214 -50.37 -5.45 35.49
N PRO A 215 -50.33 -5.26 36.82
CA PRO A 215 -49.95 -6.34 37.72
C PRO A 215 -50.92 -7.50 37.53
N LYS A 216 -50.41 -8.67 37.11
CA LYS A 216 -51.20 -9.90 37.03
C LYS A 216 -51.77 -10.15 38.43
N GLN A 217 -53.10 -10.14 38.56
CA GLN A 217 -53.73 -10.65 39.77
C GLN A 217 -53.34 -12.13 39.89
N LEU A 218 -52.53 -12.43 40.91
CA LEU A 218 -52.24 -13.79 41.32
C LEU A 218 -53.57 -14.38 41.79
N ASN A 219 -54.23 -15.16 40.93
CA ASN A 219 -55.30 -16.05 41.36
C ASN A 219 -54.65 -17.14 42.22
N ASP A 220 -54.58 -16.85 43.51
CA ASP A 220 -54.51 -17.85 44.56
C ASP A 220 -55.90 -18.46 44.67
N ASN A 221 -56.08 -19.67 44.14
CA ASN A 221 -57.25 -20.49 44.43
C ASN A 221 -56.77 -21.91 44.75
N SER A 222 -56.90 -22.21 46.05
CA SER A 222 -57.21 -23.51 46.66
C SER A 222 -58.21 -24.35 45.85
#